data_AF-A0AA36I6R4-F1
#
_entry.id   AF-A0AA36I6R4-F1
#
_cell.length_a   1.000
_cell.length_b   1.000
_cell.length_c   1.000
_cell.angle_alpha   90.00
_cell.angle_beta   90.00
_cell.angle_gamma   90.00
#
_symmetry.space_group_name_H-M   'P 1'
#
loop_
_entity.id
_entity.type
_entity.pdbx_description
1 polymer ?
#
loop_
_entity_poly.entity_id
_entity_poly.type
_entity_poly.pdbx_seq_one_letter_code
_entity_poly.pdbx_strand_id
1 'polypeptide(L)'
;MNHIQLSFSQFMWASFWIAVPASLAMLKGLGQMRCCKLLVKLGWLRPPSAAAMRSAVFHLVLSNLGLAFQDIRTESGEEVATFEWSPFPHFVDTHRACEFRGESSTMRVSLNLSRGDLASATLDGHESSPDDTLVLLRHYTAQVHPKVHAYANWGCDPQSGKNLHLQKMSVVTACYNHFGFNNYPKIARVFLGADVGRALAQCTDVAMRSTVPPHAHMRALAPSPLIKFVGLMGRFARLFKNRTDCPESSCEAYWLGTVVHSLEHHTFGKMSVRLVCSLQPSPCYRSLCENVKLVRCTVVDDIPYPGLVQVLQGRCHRIPSTRLSRSQTHRSGARGCDANLHHQVIGLGLGCLFFFISRLFCWLRSSRHPSPC
;
A
#
# COMPACT_ATOMS: atom_id res chain seq x y z
N MET A 1 3.20 3.86 -20.53
CA MET A 1 1.82 4.40 -20.56
C MET A 1 1.60 5.45 -21.66
N ASN A 2 2.52 5.62 -22.62
CA ASN A 2 2.44 6.71 -23.61
C ASN A 2 1.44 6.45 -24.76
N HIS A 3 0.76 5.30 -24.75
CA HIS A 3 -0.14 4.90 -25.83
C HIS A 3 -1.61 5.28 -25.57
N ILE A 4 -1.98 5.69 -24.35
CA ILE A 4 -3.36 6.09 -24.02
C ILE A 4 -3.49 7.60 -24.24
N GLN A 5 -4.28 7.99 -25.23
CA GLN A 5 -4.49 9.39 -25.57
C GLN A 5 -5.72 9.94 -24.85
N LEU A 6 -5.53 11.05 -24.13
CA LEU A 6 -6.59 11.81 -23.49
C LEU A 6 -6.70 13.18 -24.16
N SER A 7 -7.92 13.65 -24.40
CA SER A 7 -8.12 15.04 -24.81
C SER A 7 -7.76 15.99 -23.66
N PHE A 8 -7.43 17.23 -23.98
CA PHE A 8 -7.16 18.25 -22.96
C PHE A 8 -8.31 18.39 -21.97
N SER A 9 -9.56 18.39 -22.47
CA SER A 9 -10.76 18.48 -21.63
C SER A 9 -10.93 17.28 -20.70
N GLN A 10 -10.67 16.06 -21.18
CA GLN A 10 -10.69 14.85 -20.35
C GLN A 10 -9.64 14.94 -19.23
N PHE A 11 -8.42 15.37 -19.56
CA PHE A 11 -7.34 15.52 -18.59
C PHE A 11 -7.64 16.61 -17.55
N MET A 12 -8.17 17.76 -17.96
CA MET A 12 -8.54 18.85 -17.05
C MET A 12 -9.69 18.43 -16.12
N TRP A 13 -10.71 17.76 -16.67
CA TRP A 13 -11.81 17.21 -15.87
C TRP A 13 -11.28 16.24 -14.81
N ALA A 14 -10.45 15.28 -15.22
CA ALA A 14 -9.86 14.30 -14.32
C ALA A 14 -8.93 14.94 -13.28
N SER A 15 -8.14 15.95 -13.67
CA SER A 15 -7.28 16.70 -12.75
C SER A 15 -8.09 17.36 -11.64
N PHE A 16 -9.21 18.00 -11.98
CA PHE A 16 -10.07 18.62 -10.98
C PHE A 16 -10.75 17.58 -10.07
N TRP A 17 -11.38 16.57 -10.65
CA TRP A 17 -12.20 15.61 -9.91
C TRP A 17 -11.43 14.49 -9.21
N ILE A 18 -10.15 14.27 -9.55
CA ILE A 18 -9.32 13.22 -8.95
C ILE A 18 -8.21 13.84 -8.12
N ALA A 19 -7.42 14.75 -8.69
CA ALA A 19 -6.20 15.23 -8.01
C ALA A 19 -6.53 16.10 -6.79
N VAL A 20 -7.59 16.90 -6.84
CA VAL A 20 -8.01 17.72 -5.69
C VAL A 20 -8.50 16.84 -4.53
N PRO A 21 -9.48 15.91 -4.70
CA PRO A 21 -9.86 15.00 -3.62
C PRO A 21 -8.71 14.14 -3.11
N ALA A 22 -7.82 13.65 -3.99
CA ALA A 22 -6.64 12.88 -3.58
C ALA A 22 -5.69 13.72 -2.71
N SER A 23 -5.50 15.01 -3.04
CA SER A 23 -4.69 15.94 -2.24
C SER A 23 -5.33 16.22 -0.87
N LEU A 24 -6.65 16.37 -0.81
CA LEU A 24 -7.38 16.52 0.45
C LEU A 24 -7.31 15.24 1.30
N ALA A 25 -7.40 14.06 0.69
CA ALA A 25 -7.19 12.79 1.37
C ALA A 25 -5.77 12.67 1.93
N MET A 26 -4.76 13.21 1.25
CA MET A 26 -3.39 13.28 1.77
C MET A 26 -3.28 14.13 3.03
N LEU A 27 -3.91 15.31 3.04
CA LEU A 27 -3.97 16.17 4.23
C LEU A 27 -4.68 15.50 5.40
N LYS A 28 -5.81 14.83 5.14
CA LYS A 28 -6.52 14.00 6.12
C LYS A 28 -5.60 12.89 6.67
N GLY A 29 -4.92 12.16 5.79
CA GLY A 29 -3.97 11.10 6.14
C GLY A 29 -2.82 11.59 7.02
N LEU A 30 -2.28 12.77 6.73
CA LEU A 30 -1.26 13.41 7.57
C LEU A 30 -1.78 13.69 8.99
N GLY A 31 -3.02 14.19 9.10
CA GLY A 31 -3.69 14.40 10.38
C GLY A 31 -3.86 13.09 11.15
N GLN A 32 -4.41 12.05 10.50
CA GLN A 32 -4.59 10.72 11.09
C GLN A 32 -3.25 10.12 11.56
N MET A 33 -2.21 10.19 10.73
CA MET A 33 -0.88 9.70 11.08
C MET A 33 -0.34 10.37 12.35
N ARG A 34 -0.49 11.70 12.47
CA ARG A 34 -0.07 12.45 13.66
C ARG A 34 -0.87 12.06 14.89
N CYS A 35 -2.19 11.92 14.77
CA CYS A 35 -3.04 11.42 15.84
C CYS A 35 -2.57 10.03 16.30
N CYS A 36 -2.32 9.09 15.38
CA CYS A 36 -1.87 7.75 15.73
C CYS A 36 -0.49 7.73 16.41
N LYS A 37 0.46 8.55 15.95
CA LYS A 37 1.74 8.72 16.64
C LYS A 37 1.58 9.24 18.06
N LEU A 38 0.69 10.21 18.26
CA LEU A 38 0.37 10.72 19.59
C LEU A 38 -0.23 9.61 20.46
N LEU A 39 -1.18 8.84 19.94
CA LEU A 39 -1.78 7.71 20.65
C LEU A 39 -0.77 6.62 21.02
N VAL A 40 0.21 6.34 20.16
CA VAL A 40 1.33 5.44 20.47
C VAL A 40 2.20 6.03 21.58
N LYS A 41 2.55 7.32 21.49
CA LYS A 41 3.34 8.03 22.51
C LYS A 41 2.64 8.06 23.88
N LEU A 42 1.31 8.19 23.90
CA LEU A 42 0.48 8.15 25.11
C LEU A 42 0.24 6.71 25.62
N GLY A 43 0.70 5.68 24.91
CA GLY A 43 0.51 4.28 25.27
C GLY A 43 -0.89 3.73 25.01
N TRP A 44 -1.77 4.50 24.37
CA TRP A 44 -3.13 4.08 24.03
C TRP A 44 -3.15 3.13 22.83
N LEU A 45 -2.21 3.30 21.89
CA LEU A 45 -1.92 2.32 20.85
C LEU A 45 -0.64 1.57 21.20
N ARG A 46 -0.80 0.34 21.72
CA ARG A 46 0.34 -0.52 22.06
C ARG A 46 1.03 -1.04 20.79
N PRO A 47 2.36 -1.16 20.74
CA PRO A 47 3.01 -1.83 19.63
C PRO A 47 2.55 -3.28 19.49
N PRO A 48 2.60 -3.85 18.27
CA PRO A 48 2.41 -5.29 18.07
C PRO A 48 3.55 -6.07 18.74
N SER A 49 3.32 -7.36 19.02
CA SER A 49 4.40 -8.25 19.47
C SER A 49 5.33 -8.60 18.30
N ALA A 50 6.56 -9.02 18.59
CA ALA A 50 7.51 -9.47 17.56
C ALA A 50 6.93 -10.62 16.70
N ALA A 51 6.20 -11.56 17.31
CA ALA A 51 5.52 -12.63 16.56
C ALA A 51 4.44 -12.08 15.60
N ALA A 52 3.68 -11.07 16.03
CA ALA A 52 2.69 -10.41 15.17
C ALA A 52 3.36 -9.64 14.02
N MET A 53 4.54 -9.05 14.25
CA MET A 53 5.35 -8.42 13.19
C MET A 53 5.80 -9.42 12.14
N ARG A 54 6.36 -10.57 12.57
CA ARG A 54 6.79 -11.65 11.66
C ARG A 54 5.63 -12.21 10.84
N SER A 55 4.47 -12.39 11.47
CA SER A 55 3.24 -12.82 10.78
C SER A 55 2.71 -11.75 9.81
N ALA A 56 2.82 -10.46 10.14
CA ALA A 56 2.45 -9.38 9.24
C ALA A 56 3.31 -9.37 7.97
N VAL A 57 4.63 -9.59 8.10
CA VAL A 57 5.52 -9.74 6.94
C VAL A 57 5.12 -10.94 6.08
N PHE A 58 4.87 -12.10 6.71
CA PHE A 58 4.39 -13.29 6.00
C PHE A 58 3.14 -13.01 5.16
N HIS A 59 2.13 -12.38 5.78
CA HIS A 59 0.90 -12.02 5.06
C HIS A 59 1.13 -10.97 3.99
N LEU A 60 2.01 -9.99 4.22
CA LEU A 60 2.35 -8.96 3.23
C LEU A 60 2.98 -9.59 1.99
N VAL A 61 4.00 -10.43 2.17
CA VAL A 61 4.71 -11.08 1.05
C VAL A 61 3.74 -11.91 0.23
N LEU A 62 2.95 -12.79 0.86
CA LEU A 62 1.99 -13.64 0.16
C LEU A 62 0.86 -12.86 -0.53
N SER A 63 0.62 -11.62 -0.11
CA SER A 63 -0.40 -10.73 -0.68
C SER A 63 0.15 -9.76 -1.72
N ASN A 64 1.46 -9.75 -1.95
CA ASN A 64 2.09 -8.82 -2.87
C ASN A 64 1.78 -9.17 -4.32
N LEU A 65 1.67 -8.16 -5.18
CA LEU A 65 1.45 -8.33 -6.62
C LEU A 65 2.71 -8.76 -7.36
N GLY A 66 3.86 -8.24 -6.94
CA GLY A 66 5.16 -8.61 -7.45
C GLY A 66 5.72 -9.79 -6.67
N LEU A 67 4.98 -10.89 -6.52
CA LEU A 67 5.49 -12.10 -5.85
C LEU A 67 6.70 -12.63 -6.61
N ALA A 68 7.89 -12.33 -6.11
CA ALA A 68 9.15 -12.75 -6.71
C ALA A 68 9.59 -14.10 -6.12
N PHE A 69 8.70 -15.08 -6.19
CA PHE A 69 8.94 -16.43 -5.66
C PHE A 69 10.08 -17.11 -6.42
N GLN A 70 11.02 -17.70 -5.68
CA GLN A 70 12.17 -18.42 -6.22
C GLN A 70 11.98 -19.93 -6.05
N ASP A 71 11.93 -20.41 -4.82
CA ASP A 71 11.87 -21.83 -4.49
C ASP A 71 11.24 -22.11 -3.11
N ILE A 72 11.00 -23.39 -2.83
CA ILE A 72 10.66 -23.92 -1.50
C ILE A 72 11.71 -24.98 -1.15
N ARG A 73 12.25 -24.90 0.06
CA ARG A 73 13.19 -25.87 0.61
C ARG A 73 12.67 -26.41 1.92
N THR A 74 13.00 -27.67 2.22
CA THR A 74 12.75 -28.25 3.54
C THR A 74 13.99 -28.07 4.40
N GLU A 75 13.93 -27.19 5.40
CA GLU A 75 15.02 -26.91 6.32
C GLU A 75 14.62 -27.40 7.71
N SER A 76 15.38 -28.36 8.27
CA SER A 76 15.08 -28.95 9.59
C SER A 76 13.64 -29.50 9.73
N GLY A 77 13.07 -29.99 8.63
CA GLY A 77 11.69 -30.52 8.59
C GLY A 77 10.60 -29.47 8.38
N GLU A 78 10.95 -28.19 8.24
CA GLU A 78 10.00 -27.11 7.97
C GLU A 78 10.10 -26.65 6.50
N GLU A 79 8.96 -26.39 5.86
CA GLU A 79 8.93 -25.83 4.51
C GLU A 79 9.17 -24.32 4.56
N VAL A 80 10.26 -23.88 3.92
CA VAL A 80 10.68 -22.48 3.82
C VAL A 80 10.57 -22.04 2.37
N ALA A 81 9.73 -21.04 2.11
CA ALA A 81 9.58 -20.42 0.79
C ALA A 81 10.44 -19.16 0.69
N THR A 82 11.25 -19.06 -0.36
CA THR A 82 12.12 -17.91 -0.60
C THR A 82 11.58 -17.03 -1.72
N PHE A 83 11.61 -15.72 -1.47
CA PHE A 83 11.21 -14.65 -2.37
C PHE A 83 12.37 -13.70 -2.56
N GLU A 84 12.63 -13.26 -3.78
CA GLU A 84 13.76 -12.40 -4.09
C GLU A 84 13.41 -11.36 -5.15
N TRP A 85 13.56 -10.09 -4.80
CA TRP A 85 13.37 -8.95 -5.69
C TRP A 85 14.72 -8.36 -6.07
N SER A 86 15.01 -8.31 -7.38
CA SER A 86 16.18 -7.64 -7.94
C SER A 86 15.82 -7.04 -9.30
N PRO A 87 15.95 -5.72 -9.51
CA PRO A 87 16.38 -4.72 -8.53
C PRO A 87 15.31 -4.43 -7.45
N PHE A 88 15.76 -3.99 -6.27
CA PHE A 88 14.91 -3.58 -5.15
C PHE A 88 15.11 -2.09 -4.80
N PRO A 89 14.43 -1.17 -5.51
CA PRO A 89 14.54 0.26 -5.27
C PRO A 89 14.00 0.65 -3.89
N HIS A 90 14.80 1.39 -3.15
CA HIS A 90 14.47 1.94 -1.84
C HIS A 90 15.31 3.21 -1.59
N PHE A 91 15.20 3.80 -0.41
CA PHE A 91 16.07 4.90 -0.04
C PHE A 91 16.38 4.86 1.45
N VAL A 92 17.51 5.48 1.81
CA VAL A 92 18.00 5.50 3.18
C VAL A 92 18.28 6.93 3.65
N ASP A 93 18.06 7.18 4.93
CA ASP A 93 18.47 8.38 5.63
C ASP A 93 19.96 8.29 5.94
N THR A 94 20.73 9.25 5.41
CA THR A 94 22.13 9.48 5.78
C THR A 94 22.24 10.70 6.68
N HIS A 95 23.44 11.02 7.17
CA HIS A 95 23.66 12.22 7.98
C HIS A 95 23.34 13.53 7.24
N ARG A 96 23.28 13.51 5.91
CA ARG A 96 23.14 14.72 5.08
C ARG A 96 21.82 14.79 4.32
N ALA A 97 21.28 13.67 3.87
CA ALA A 97 20.12 13.64 3.00
C ALA A 97 19.43 12.26 3.02
N CYS A 98 18.28 12.17 2.35
CA CYS A 98 17.73 10.89 1.92
C CYS A 98 18.35 10.50 0.57
N GLU A 99 19.01 9.35 0.52
CA GLU A 99 19.71 8.84 -0.65
C GLU A 99 18.98 7.64 -1.25
N PHE A 100 18.70 7.72 -2.54
CA PHE A 100 18.21 6.58 -3.32
C PHE A 100 19.23 5.43 -3.33
N ARG A 101 18.72 4.21 -3.19
CA ARG A 101 19.45 2.94 -3.28
C ARG A 101 18.61 1.95 -4.09
N GLY A 102 19.27 1.02 -4.77
CA GLY A 102 18.55 -0.15 -5.28
C GLY A 102 18.42 -0.31 -6.79
N GLU A 103 19.27 0.31 -7.59
CA GLU A 103 19.52 -0.18 -8.96
C GLU A 103 20.15 -1.58 -8.97
N SER A 104 20.94 -1.90 -7.95
CA SER A 104 21.61 -3.21 -7.79
C SER A 104 21.22 -3.93 -6.50
N SER A 105 20.33 -3.34 -5.68
CA SER A 105 19.98 -3.96 -4.42
C SER A 105 19.05 -5.15 -4.61
N THR A 106 19.23 -6.15 -3.76
CA THR A 106 18.46 -7.38 -3.75
C THR A 106 17.86 -7.60 -2.37
N MET A 107 16.53 -7.66 -2.32
CA MET A 107 15.80 -8.02 -1.11
C MET A 107 15.44 -9.51 -1.20
N ARG A 108 15.87 -10.29 -0.22
CA ARG A 108 15.50 -11.70 -0.09
C ARG A 108 14.71 -11.92 1.18
N VAL A 109 13.58 -12.62 1.07
CA VAL A 109 12.71 -12.93 2.21
C VAL A 109 12.39 -14.41 2.19
N SER A 110 12.64 -15.08 3.32
CA SER A 110 12.31 -16.48 3.52
C SER A 110 11.16 -16.59 4.53
N LEU A 111 10.11 -17.31 4.15
CA LEU A 111 8.90 -17.49 4.94
C LEU A 111 8.78 -18.94 5.39
N ASN A 112 8.46 -19.15 6.66
CA ASN A 112 8.12 -20.47 7.16
C ASN A 112 6.64 -20.76 6.89
N LEU A 113 6.35 -21.69 5.99
CA LEU A 113 4.99 -21.98 5.56
C LEU A 113 4.17 -22.68 6.64
N SER A 114 4.81 -23.54 7.44
CA SER A 114 4.16 -24.29 8.53
C SER A 114 3.79 -23.38 9.71
N ARG A 115 4.70 -22.48 10.10
CA ARG A 115 4.51 -21.54 11.22
C ARG A 115 3.71 -20.30 10.81
N GLY A 116 3.66 -19.98 9.53
CA GLY A 116 2.94 -18.82 9.01
C GLY A 116 3.59 -17.48 9.37
N ASP A 117 4.93 -17.45 9.39
CA ASP A 117 5.70 -16.27 9.80
C ASP A 117 6.99 -16.07 8.98
N LEU A 118 7.62 -14.92 9.17
CA LEU A 118 8.93 -14.59 8.60
C LEU A 118 10.00 -15.50 9.21
N ALA A 119 10.70 -16.30 8.39
CA ALA A 119 11.86 -17.09 8.83
C ALA A 119 13.11 -16.20 8.92
N SER A 120 13.44 -15.53 7.82
CA SER A 120 14.55 -14.57 7.73
C SER A 120 14.31 -13.56 6.60
N ALA A 121 14.99 -12.42 6.66
CA ALA A 121 15.02 -11.44 5.58
C ALA A 121 16.41 -10.82 5.49
N THR A 122 16.86 -10.56 4.27
CA THR A 122 18.10 -9.85 4.00
C THR A 122 17.93 -8.81 2.91
N LEU A 123 18.65 -7.69 3.06
CA LEU A 123 18.84 -6.68 2.03
C LEU A 123 20.33 -6.61 1.73
N ASP A 124 20.71 -6.88 0.48
CA ASP A 124 22.12 -6.91 0.05
C ASP A 124 22.98 -7.85 0.90
N GLY A 125 22.39 -8.98 1.33
CA GLY A 125 23.04 -9.98 2.18
C GLY A 125 23.07 -9.62 3.68
N HIS A 126 22.69 -8.41 4.07
CA HIS A 126 22.61 -8.00 5.47
C HIS A 126 21.25 -8.36 6.07
N GLU A 127 21.24 -8.91 7.28
CA GLU A 127 20.01 -9.25 8.00
C GLU A 127 19.12 -8.03 8.21
N SER A 128 17.82 -8.19 7.94
CA SER A 128 16.80 -7.15 8.10
C SER A 128 15.85 -7.55 9.22
N SER A 129 15.59 -6.61 10.14
CA SER A 129 14.59 -6.82 11.19
C SER A 129 13.18 -6.95 10.60
N PRO A 130 12.20 -7.54 11.31
CA PRO A 130 10.82 -7.59 10.84
C PRO A 130 10.21 -6.21 10.56
N ASP A 131 10.56 -5.19 11.36
CA ASP A 131 10.14 -3.80 11.15
C ASP A 131 10.72 -3.23 9.85
N ASP A 132 12.02 -3.38 9.63
CA ASP A 132 12.70 -2.93 8.41
C ASP A 132 12.13 -3.64 7.19
N THR A 133 11.99 -4.96 7.27
CA THR A 133 11.44 -5.81 6.21
C THR A 133 10.03 -5.35 5.83
N LEU A 134 9.16 -5.11 6.81
CA LEU A 134 7.80 -4.67 6.53
C LEU A 134 7.78 -3.28 5.86
N VAL A 135 8.60 -2.37 6.35
CA VAL A 135 8.73 -0.99 5.84
C VAL A 135 9.26 -1.00 4.39
N LEU A 136 10.32 -1.75 4.13
CA LEU A 136 10.94 -1.93 2.81
C LEU A 136 9.96 -2.57 1.81
N LEU A 137 9.34 -3.69 2.16
CA LEU A 137 8.38 -4.36 1.28
C LEU A 137 7.14 -3.50 0.99
N ARG A 138 6.66 -2.75 1.99
CA ARG A 138 5.52 -1.82 1.77
C ARG A 138 5.89 -0.68 0.84
N HIS A 139 7.07 -0.12 1.00
CA HIS A 139 7.57 0.88 0.08
C HIS A 139 7.65 0.31 -1.35
N TYR A 140 8.29 -0.85 -1.54
CA TYR A 140 8.40 -1.49 -2.84
C TYR A 140 7.03 -1.74 -3.48
N THR A 141 6.08 -2.28 -2.72
CA THR A 141 4.70 -2.51 -3.17
C THR A 141 4.07 -1.22 -3.69
N ALA A 142 4.22 -0.11 -2.96
CA ALA A 142 3.71 1.19 -3.38
C ALA A 142 4.40 1.72 -4.66
N GLN A 143 5.67 1.39 -4.90
CA GLN A 143 6.37 1.78 -6.12
C GLN A 143 5.94 0.98 -7.36
N VAL A 144 5.64 -0.31 -7.20
CA VAL A 144 5.16 -1.16 -8.31
C VAL A 144 3.65 -1.03 -8.54
N HIS A 145 2.90 -0.48 -7.59
CA HIS A 145 1.45 -0.32 -7.68
C HIS A 145 0.96 0.43 -8.94
N PRO A 146 1.57 1.56 -9.38
CA PRO A 146 1.19 2.21 -10.64
C PRO A 146 1.38 1.33 -11.87
N LYS A 147 2.35 0.41 -11.85
CA LYS A 147 2.54 -0.56 -12.94
C LYS A 147 1.40 -1.55 -13.01
N VAL A 148 0.93 -2.01 -11.86
CA VAL A 148 -0.21 -2.93 -11.79
C VAL A 148 -1.44 -2.23 -12.31
N HIS A 149 -1.68 -0.98 -11.90
CA HIS A 149 -2.76 -0.23 -12.49
C HIS A 149 -2.58 -0.09 -14.00
N ALA A 150 -1.37 0.06 -14.52
CA ALA A 150 -1.13 0.11 -15.97
C ALA A 150 -1.47 -1.21 -16.68
N TYR A 151 -1.25 -2.39 -16.06
CA TYR A 151 -1.79 -3.66 -16.56
C TYR A 151 -3.32 -3.71 -16.47
N ALA A 152 -3.87 -3.04 -15.46
CA ALA A 152 -5.30 -2.81 -15.29
C ALA A 152 -5.82 -1.63 -16.13
N ASN A 153 -5.06 -1.02 -17.05
CA ASN A 153 -5.62 -0.05 -17.97
C ASN A 153 -6.28 -0.84 -19.10
N TRP A 154 -7.50 -1.27 -18.83
CA TRP A 154 -8.33 -2.05 -19.74
C TRP A 154 -8.45 -1.37 -21.09
N GLY A 155 -8.47 -2.20 -22.15
CA GLY A 155 -8.54 -1.84 -23.58
C GLY A 155 -9.80 -1.12 -24.04
N CYS A 156 -10.40 -0.27 -23.21
CA CYS A 156 -11.34 0.74 -23.68
C CYS A 156 -10.52 1.98 -24.03
N ASP A 157 -10.30 2.17 -25.32
CA ASP A 157 -9.84 3.44 -25.85
C ASP A 157 -10.72 4.58 -25.28
N PRO A 158 -10.15 5.54 -24.52
CA PRO A 158 -10.87 6.71 -24.03
C PRO A 158 -11.51 7.56 -25.14
N GLN A 159 -11.22 7.29 -26.40
CA GLN A 159 -11.81 7.93 -27.59
C GLN A 159 -12.87 7.06 -28.28
N SER A 160 -13.05 5.79 -27.90
CA SER A 160 -13.93 4.87 -28.63
C SER A 160 -15.41 5.29 -28.69
N GLY A 161 -15.89 6.08 -27.73
CA GLY A 161 -17.26 6.64 -27.70
C GLY A 161 -18.41 5.63 -27.58
N LYS A 162 -18.14 4.32 -27.65
CA LYS A 162 -19.17 3.26 -27.69
C LYS A 162 -19.94 3.11 -26.37
N ASN A 163 -19.30 3.44 -25.24
CA ASN A 163 -19.91 3.38 -23.92
C ASN A 163 -19.33 4.49 -23.03
N LEU A 164 -20.15 5.51 -22.73
CA LEU A 164 -19.74 6.70 -21.97
C LEU A 164 -19.25 6.36 -20.55
N HIS A 165 -19.83 5.35 -19.91
CA HIS A 165 -19.40 4.94 -18.58
C HIS A 165 -18.00 4.30 -18.63
N LEU A 166 -17.78 3.36 -19.55
CA LEU A 166 -16.47 2.74 -19.75
C LEU A 166 -15.41 3.75 -20.18
N GLN A 167 -15.79 4.72 -21.02
CA GLN A 167 -14.92 5.83 -21.42
C GLN A 167 -14.50 6.65 -20.19
N LYS A 168 -15.45 7.06 -19.34
CA LYS A 168 -15.16 7.80 -18.11
C LYS A 168 -14.24 7.01 -17.19
N MET A 169 -14.48 5.71 -17.01
CA MET A 169 -13.63 4.85 -16.19
C MET A 169 -12.22 4.75 -16.76
N SER A 170 -12.08 4.64 -18.08
CA SER A 170 -10.77 4.63 -18.76
C SER A 170 -9.99 5.94 -18.52
N VAL A 171 -10.65 7.10 -18.66
CA VAL A 171 -10.05 8.42 -18.35
C VAL A 171 -9.61 8.49 -16.88
N VAL A 172 -10.48 8.10 -15.94
CA VAL A 172 -10.18 8.12 -14.50
C VAL A 172 -8.95 7.27 -14.20
N THR A 173 -8.93 6.03 -14.69
CA THR A 173 -7.85 5.08 -14.46
C THR A 173 -6.53 5.57 -15.07
N ALA A 174 -6.53 6.06 -16.32
CA ALA A 174 -5.34 6.61 -16.96
C ALA A 174 -4.76 7.81 -16.19
N CYS A 175 -5.62 8.74 -15.77
CA CYS A 175 -5.20 9.89 -14.97
C CYS A 175 -4.73 9.51 -13.56
N TYR A 176 -5.39 8.56 -12.89
CA TYR A 176 -4.98 8.09 -11.56
C TYR A 176 -3.55 7.54 -11.59
N ASN A 177 -3.21 6.74 -12.62
CA ASN A 177 -1.87 6.21 -12.79
C ASN A 177 -0.85 7.30 -13.10
N HIS A 178 -1.23 8.24 -13.97
CA HIS A 178 -0.37 9.39 -14.28
C HIS A 178 -0.07 10.21 -13.02
N PHE A 179 -1.08 10.47 -12.17
CA PHE A 179 -0.89 11.21 -10.92
C PHE A 179 -0.10 10.40 -9.89
N GLY A 180 -0.35 9.10 -9.75
CA GLY A 180 0.44 8.22 -8.90
C GLY A 180 1.92 8.23 -9.27
N PHE A 181 2.24 8.09 -10.57
CA PHE A 181 3.61 8.08 -11.06
C PHE A 181 4.29 9.46 -11.00
N ASN A 182 3.66 10.51 -11.52
CA ASN A 182 4.30 11.83 -11.68
C ASN A 182 4.10 12.78 -10.49
N ASN A 183 2.96 12.71 -9.82
CA ASN A 183 2.59 13.70 -8.80
C ASN A 183 2.90 13.22 -7.39
N TYR A 184 2.83 11.92 -7.10
CA TYR A 184 3.11 11.42 -5.75
C TYR A 184 4.51 11.82 -5.24
N PRO A 185 5.61 11.68 -5.99
CA PRO A 185 6.93 12.13 -5.52
C PRO A 185 6.98 13.64 -5.24
N LYS A 186 6.25 14.46 -6.02
CA LYS A 186 6.15 15.91 -5.82
C LYS A 186 5.35 16.25 -4.56
N ILE A 187 4.28 15.50 -4.30
CA ILE A 187 3.48 15.63 -3.08
C ILE A 187 4.31 15.22 -1.86
N ALA A 188 5.01 14.09 -1.93
CA ALA A 188 5.91 13.64 -0.88
C ALA A 188 7.04 14.67 -0.62
N ARG A 189 7.56 15.33 -1.67
CA ARG A 189 8.50 16.46 -1.50
C ARG A 189 7.95 17.57 -0.61
N VAL A 190 6.67 17.90 -0.73
CA VAL A 190 6.04 18.95 0.09
C VAL A 190 5.84 18.49 1.53
N PHE A 191 5.40 17.24 1.74
CA PHE A 191 5.00 16.77 3.07
C PHE A 191 6.12 16.12 3.89
N LEU A 192 7.09 15.49 3.22
CA LEU A 192 8.16 14.69 3.83
C LEU A 192 9.56 15.29 3.60
N GLY A 193 9.70 16.24 2.68
CA GLY A 193 10.96 16.93 2.39
C GLY A 193 11.51 16.67 1.00
N ALA A 194 12.32 17.60 0.50
CA ALA A 194 12.79 17.60 -0.88
C ALA A 194 13.60 16.35 -1.25
N ASP A 195 14.40 15.84 -0.33
CA ASP A 195 15.27 14.68 -0.58
C ASP A 195 14.44 13.40 -0.68
N VAL A 196 13.45 13.22 0.21
CA VAL A 196 12.49 12.11 0.15
C VAL A 196 11.75 12.10 -1.19
N GLY A 197 11.26 13.25 -1.65
CA GLY A 197 10.56 13.33 -2.93
C GLY A 197 11.45 13.02 -4.14
N ARG A 198 12.73 13.43 -4.12
CA ARG A 198 13.69 13.05 -5.18
C ARG A 198 13.99 11.55 -5.16
N ALA A 199 14.29 11.01 -3.99
CA ALA A 199 14.58 9.59 -3.84
C ALA A 199 13.38 8.71 -4.21
N LEU A 200 12.16 9.13 -3.86
CA LEU A 200 10.92 8.46 -4.29
C LEU A 200 10.77 8.46 -5.81
N ALA A 201 11.02 9.58 -6.48
CA ALA A 201 10.94 9.64 -7.94
C ALA A 201 11.91 8.64 -8.60
N GLN A 202 13.13 8.53 -8.07
CA GLN A 202 14.12 7.55 -8.54
C GLN A 202 13.67 6.10 -8.26
N CYS A 203 13.11 5.84 -7.06
CA CYS A 203 12.57 4.52 -6.73
C CYS A 203 11.44 4.12 -7.67
N THR A 204 10.48 5.02 -7.92
CA THR A 204 9.36 4.79 -8.83
C THR A 204 9.87 4.51 -10.23
N ASP A 205 10.84 5.28 -10.71
CA ASP A 205 11.42 5.14 -12.05
C ASP A 205 12.09 3.77 -12.27
N VAL A 206 12.91 3.32 -11.31
CA VAL A 206 13.50 1.97 -11.34
C VAL A 206 12.43 0.89 -11.24
N ALA A 207 11.50 1.01 -10.29
CA ALA A 207 10.41 0.05 -10.11
C ALA A 207 9.55 -0.08 -11.36
N MET A 208 9.35 1.01 -12.11
CA MET A 208 8.61 1.01 -13.38
C MET A 208 9.36 0.33 -14.52
N ARG A 209 10.70 0.31 -14.51
CA ARG A 209 11.51 -0.44 -15.48
C ARG A 209 11.65 -1.93 -15.18
N SER A 210 11.54 -2.34 -13.91
CA SER A 210 11.67 -3.75 -13.52
C SER A 210 10.63 -4.63 -14.22
N THR A 211 10.94 -5.87 -14.54
CA THR A 211 9.91 -6.81 -15.01
C THR A 211 9.05 -7.27 -13.84
N VAL A 212 7.76 -7.51 -14.06
CA VAL A 212 6.95 -8.23 -13.07
C VAL A 212 7.29 -9.72 -13.19
N PRO A 213 7.70 -10.38 -12.09
CA PRO A 213 8.01 -11.81 -12.13
C PRO A 213 6.79 -12.63 -12.58
N PRO A 214 6.99 -13.71 -13.36
CA PRO A 214 5.90 -14.58 -13.78
C PRO A 214 5.33 -15.37 -12.59
N HIS A 215 4.00 -15.47 -12.50
CA HIS A 215 3.30 -16.14 -11.39
C HIS A 215 3.17 -17.67 -11.54
N ALA A 216 3.78 -18.28 -12.56
CA ALA A 216 3.61 -19.69 -12.90
C ALA A 216 3.98 -20.64 -11.74
N HIS A 217 5.00 -20.29 -10.97
CA HIS A 217 5.55 -21.12 -9.89
C HIS A 217 4.76 -21.02 -8.58
N MET A 218 3.77 -20.12 -8.48
CA MET A 218 2.99 -19.91 -7.25
C MET A 218 2.21 -21.13 -6.78
N ARG A 219 1.95 -22.11 -7.66
CA ARG A 219 1.27 -23.36 -7.28
C ARG A 219 2.03 -24.15 -6.22
N ALA A 220 3.35 -23.95 -6.11
CA ALA A 220 4.14 -24.60 -5.08
C ALA A 220 3.79 -24.10 -3.66
N LEU A 221 3.26 -22.87 -3.52
CA LEU A 221 2.91 -22.23 -2.23
C LEU A 221 1.53 -22.66 -1.68
N ALA A 222 1.03 -23.85 -2.06
CA ALA A 222 -0.38 -24.24 -2.00
C ALA A 222 -1.10 -24.35 -0.63
N PRO A 223 -0.48 -24.38 0.57
CA PRO A 223 -1.31 -24.47 1.77
C PRO A 223 -2.06 -23.17 2.09
N SER A 224 -1.60 -22.00 1.63
CA SER A 224 -2.26 -20.72 1.94
C SER A 224 -3.59 -20.52 1.18
N PRO A 225 -4.71 -20.15 1.85
CA PRO A 225 -5.98 -19.83 1.18
C PRO A 225 -5.84 -18.76 0.08
N LEU A 226 -4.92 -17.82 0.29
CA LEU A 226 -4.63 -16.76 -0.64
C LEU A 226 -3.99 -17.29 -1.92
N ILE A 227 -3.04 -18.23 -1.78
CA ILE A 227 -2.40 -18.88 -2.91
C ILE A 227 -3.37 -19.80 -3.64
N LYS A 228 -4.25 -20.49 -2.91
CA LYS A 228 -5.35 -21.25 -3.54
C LYS A 228 -6.23 -20.35 -4.40
N PHE A 229 -6.52 -19.14 -3.93
CA PHE A 229 -7.25 -18.14 -4.71
C PHE A 229 -6.46 -17.66 -5.93
N VAL A 230 -5.17 -17.33 -5.79
CA VAL A 230 -4.34 -16.93 -6.94
C VAL A 230 -4.18 -18.09 -7.94
N GLY A 231 -4.13 -19.33 -7.48
CA GLY A 231 -4.12 -20.54 -8.29
C GLY A 231 -5.37 -20.71 -9.17
N LEU A 232 -6.45 -19.95 -8.93
CA LEU A 232 -7.60 -19.87 -9.84
C LEU A 232 -7.24 -19.21 -11.18
N MET A 233 -6.06 -18.60 -11.34
CA MET A 233 -5.56 -18.08 -12.62
C MET A 233 -5.68 -19.11 -13.75
N GLY A 234 -5.42 -20.39 -13.48
CA GLY A 234 -5.58 -21.44 -14.49
C GLY A 234 -7.03 -21.66 -14.94
N ARG A 235 -8.01 -21.49 -14.04
CA ARG A 235 -9.44 -21.51 -14.39
C ARG A 235 -9.84 -20.25 -15.14
N PHE A 236 -9.36 -19.09 -14.68
CA PHE A 236 -9.56 -17.81 -15.34
C PHE A 236 -9.04 -17.84 -16.79
N ALA A 237 -7.83 -18.35 -17.03
CA ALA A 237 -7.25 -18.44 -18.35
C ALA A 237 -8.05 -19.33 -19.31
N ARG A 238 -8.65 -20.42 -18.82
CA ARG A 238 -9.55 -21.24 -19.63
C ARG A 238 -10.84 -20.51 -20.02
N LEU A 239 -11.42 -19.75 -19.10
CA LEU A 239 -12.59 -18.93 -19.40
C LEU A 239 -12.25 -17.80 -20.38
N PHE A 240 -11.08 -17.17 -20.20
CA PHE A 240 -10.60 -16.09 -21.04
C PHE A 240 -10.31 -16.55 -22.47
N LYS A 241 -9.73 -17.75 -22.67
CA LYS A 241 -9.45 -18.30 -24.01
C LYS A 241 -10.69 -18.43 -24.89
N ASN A 242 -11.87 -18.58 -24.29
CA ASN A 242 -13.13 -18.71 -25.01
C ASN A 242 -13.80 -17.35 -25.33
N ARG A 243 -13.16 -16.22 -24.97
CA ARG A 243 -13.66 -14.86 -25.24
C ARG A 243 -13.19 -14.41 -26.62
N THR A 244 -14.13 -14.09 -27.49
CA THR A 244 -13.87 -13.56 -28.84
C THR A 244 -13.93 -12.04 -28.91
N ASP A 245 -14.40 -11.37 -27.86
CA ASP A 245 -14.60 -9.93 -27.80
C ASP A 245 -13.36 -9.13 -27.42
N CYS A 246 -12.26 -9.81 -27.05
CA CYS A 246 -10.99 -9.19 -26.65
C CYS A 246 -9.76 -9.92 -27.23
N PRO A 247 -9.66 -10.11 -28.55
CA PRO A 247 -8.66 -10.99 -29.18
C PRO A 247 -7.20 -10.57 -28.94
N GLU A 248 -6.95 -9.29 -28.71
CA GLU A 248 -5.59 -8.74 -28.50
C GLU A 248 -5.22 -8.60 -27.01
N SER A 249 -6.13 -8.93 -26.09
CA SER A 249 -5.91 -8.74 -24.66
C SER A 249 -5.12 -9.89 -24.05
N SER A 250 -4.10 -9.57 -23.26
CA SER A 250 -3.38 -10.57 -22.45
C SER A 250 -4.26 -11.02 -21.28
N CYS A 251 -4.52 -12.33 -21.21
CA CYS A 251 -5.22 -12.95 -20.08
C CYS A 251 -4.55 -12.63 -18.74
N GLU A 252 -3.22 -12.65 -18.70
CA GLU A 252 -2.44 -12.40 -17.48
C GLU A 252 -2.56 -10.93 -17.05
N ALA A 253 -2.45 -10.00 -18.00
CA ALA A 253 -2.65 -8.57 -17.71
C ALA A 253 -4.06 -8.31 -17.13
N TYR A 254 -5.08 -8.94 -17.71
CA TYR A 254 -6.45 -8.83 -17.22
C TYR A 254 -6.60 -9.42 -15.81
N TRP A 255 -6.03 -10.60 -15.54
CA TRP A 255 -6.03 -11.21 -14.22
C TRP A 255 -5.33 -10.32 -13.17
N LEU A 256 -4.14 -9.82 -13.50
CA LEU A 256 -3.38 -8.92 -12.64
C LEU A 256 -4.16 -7.65 -12.33
N GLY A 257 -4.75 -7.01 -13.35
CA GLY A 257 -5.46 -5.76 -13.20
C GLY A 257 -6.83 -5.86 -12.53
N THR A 258 -7.47 -7.02 -12.56
CA THR A 258 -8.74 -7.30 -11.87
C THR A 258 -8.53 -7.84 -10.48
N VAL A 259 -8.10 -9.10 -10.44
CA VAL A 259 -8.21 -9.97 -9.28
C VAL A 259 -7.07 -9.66 -8.34
N VAL A 260 -5.85 -9.62 -8.87
CA VAL A 260 -4.66 -9.45 -8.03
C VAL A 260 -4.64 -8.01 -7.51
N HIS A 261 -4.87 -7.01 -8.35
CA HIS A 261 -5.01 -5.61 -7.94
C HIS A 261 -6.07 -5.38 -6.84
N SER A 262 -7.27 -5.97 -6.96
CA SER A 262 -8.29 -5.87 -5.90
C SER A 262 -7.82 -6.53 -4.60
N LEU A 263 -7.09 -7.63 -4.71
CA LEU A 263 -6.54 -8.33 -3.57
C LEU A 263 -5.45 -7.52 -2.86
N GLU A 264 -4.61 -6.78 -3.60
CA GLU A 264 -3.64 -5.85 -3.04
C GLU A 264 -4.34 -4.76 -2.22
N HIS A 265 -5.36 -4.10 -2.76
CA HIS A 265 -6.11 -3.09 -2.00
C HIS A 265 -6.75 -3.67 -0.72
N HIS A 266 -7.35 -4.87 -0.82
CA HIS A 266 -7.94 -5.54 0.34
C HIS A 266 -6.90 -5.85 1.43
N THR A 267 -5.74 -6.35 1.01
CA THR A 267 -4.65 -6.74 1.93
C THR A 267 -3.90 -5.52 2.48
N PHE A 268 -3.84 -4.44 1.71
CA PHE A 268 -3.39 -3.13 2.15
C PHE A 268 -4.32 -2.57 3.24
N GLY A 269 -5.63 -2.67 3.04
CA GLY A 269 -6.65 -2.26 4.01
C GLY A 269 -6.62 -3.06 5.32
N LYS A 270 -6.35 -4.37 5.25
CA LYS A 270 -6.30 -5.26 6.42
C LYS A 270 -5.15 -5.02 7.39
N MET A 271 -4.07 -4.36 6.96
CA MET A 271 -3.01 -4.00 7.90
C MET A 271 -3.54 -2.95 8.86
N SER A 272 -3.65 -3.30 10.15
CA SER A 272 -4.16 -2.36 11.14
C SER A 272 -3.33 -1.09 11.21
N VAL A 273 -3.98 0.05 11.43
CA VAL A 273 -3.30 1.30 11.80
C VAL A 273 -2.30 1.12 12.94
N ARG A 274 -2.66 0.29 13.93
CA ARG A 274 -1.83 -0.04 15.09
C ARG A 274 -0.48 -0.60 14.65
N LEU A 275 -0.49 -1.59 13.75
CA LEU A 275 0.73 -2.20 13.21
C LEU A 275 1.62 -1.15 12.56
N VAL A 276 1.06 -0.33 11.66
CA VAL A 276 1.83 0.60 10.82
C VAL A 276 2.37 1.78 11.62
N CYS A 277 1.54 2.36 12.49
CA CYS A 277 1.95 3.53 13.27
C CYS A 277 2.93 3.18 14.41
N SER A 278 2.97 1.91 14.82
CA SER A 278 3.93 1.41 15.82
C SER A 278 5.27 0.95 15.24
N LEU A 279 5.47 1.00 13.93
CA LEU A 279 6.75 0.60 13.31
C LEU A 279 7.92 1.45 13.82
N GLN A 280 8.97 0.75 14.24
CA GLN A 280 10.25 1.31 14.73
C GLN A 280 11.41 0.70 13.94
N PRO A 281 11.55 1.03 12.64
CA PRO A 281 12.64 0.52 11.85
C PRO A 281 13.98 1.13 12.28
N SER A 282 15.05 0.54 11.77
CA SER A 282 16.42 1.06 11.85
C SER A 282 16.47 2.55 11.45
N PRO A 283 17.35 3.36 12.08
CA PRO A 283 17.39 4.80 11.86
C PRO A 283 17.51 5.24 10.39
N CYS A 284 18.18 4.44 9.56
CA CYS A 284 18.34 4.68 8.13
C CYS A 284 17.04 4.53 7.32
N TYR A 285 15.96 3.96 7.86
CA TYR A 285 14.69 3.82 7.15
C TYR A 285 13.57 4.68 7.75
N ARG A 286 13.91 5.71 8.53
CA ARG A 286 12.93 6.55 9.22
C ARG A 286 12.03 7.28 8.22
N SER A 287 12.59 7.98 7.25
CA SER A 287 11.82 8.72 6.25
C SER A 287 11.02 7.80 5.33
N LEU A 288 11.56 6.61 5.04
CA LEU A 288 10.85 5.58 4.28
C LEU A 288 9.63 5.05 5.05
N CYS A 289 9.77 4.87 6.36
CA CYS A 289 8.66 4.52 7.26
C CYS A 289 7.61 5.63 7.38
N GLU A 290 8.02 6.90 7.44
CA GLU A 290 7.10 8.04 7.39
C GLU A 290 6.28 8.06 6.10
N ASN A 291 6.92 7.79 4.97
CA ASN A 291 6.23 7.64 3.69
C ASN A 291 5.20 6.48 3.73
N VAL A 292 5.57 5.30 4.23
CA VAL A 292 4.65 4.16 4.37
C VAL A 292 3.46 4.50 5.27
N LYS A 293 3.71 5.15 6.41
CA LYS A 293 2.67 5.59 7.35
C LYS A 293 1.72 6.61 6.69
N LEU A 294 2.27 7.57 5.95
CA LEU A 294 1.48 8.59 5.25
C LEU A 294 0.56 7.94 4.21
N VAL A 295 1.11 7.13 3.29
CA VAL A 295 0.30 6.42 2.27
C VAL A 295 -0.81 5.62 2.93
N ARG A 296 -0.50 4.84 3.97
CA ARG A 296 -1.48 4.00 4.64
C ARG A 296 -2.60 4.79 5.32
N CYS A 297 -2.28 5.91 5.95
CA CYS A 297 -3.30 6.77 6.55
C CYS A 297 -4.14 7.49 5.48
N THR A 298 -3.57 7.77 4.32
CA THR A 298 -4.30 8.44 3.23
C THR A 298 -5.29 7.54 2.51
N VAL A 299 -4.92 6.29 2.22
CA VAL A 299 -5.70 5.45 1.30
C VAL A 299 -6.67 4.47 1.97
N VAL A 300 -6.67 4.37 3.30
CA VAL A 300 -7.56 3.45 4.02
C VAL A 300 -8.33 4.20 5.10
N ASP A 301 -9.65 4.05 5.04
CA ASP A 301 -10.60 4.73 5.93
C ASP A 301 -10.90 3.94 7.21
N ASP A 302 -9.90 3.60 8.01
CA ASP A 302 -10.07 2.88 9.29
C ASP A 302 -9.78 3.72 10.55
N ILE A 303 -9.52 5.03 10.41
CA ILE A 303 -9.02 5.90 11.49
C ILE A 303 -9.78 7.24 11.55
N PRO A 304 -10.09 7.81 12.73
CA PRO A 304 -9.90 7.25 14.08
C PRO A 304 -11.18 6.62 14.64
N TYR A 305 -12.32 6.70 13.95
CA TYR A 305 -13.61 6.38 14.56
C TYR A 305 -13.72 4.93 15.06
N PRO A 306 -13.46 3.88 14.26
CA PRO A 306 -13.59 2.51 14.74
C PRO A 306 -12.51 2.14 15.77
N GLY A 307 -11.26 2.57 15.55
CA GLY A 307 -10.14 2.26 16.44
C GLY A 307 -10.23 2.95 17.80
N LEU A 308 -10.62 4.23 17.84
CA LEU A 308 -10.84 4.97 19.09
C LEU A 308 -12.03 4.40 19.84
N VAL A 309 -13.12 4.08 19.14
CA VAL A 309 -14.30 3.43 19.75
C VAL A 309 -13.92 2.05 20.32
N GLN A 310 -13.11 1.24 19.64
CA GLN A 310 -12.66 -0.05 20.16
C GLN A 310 -11.74 0.09 21.39
N VAL A 311 -10.82 1.05 21.37
CA VAL A 311 -9.92 1.35 22.50
C VAL A 311 -10.74 1.87 23.69
N LEU A 312 -11.67 2.80 23.48
CA LEU A 312 -12.56 3.33 24.51
C LEU A 312 -13.54 2.27 25.04
N GLN A 313 -13.95 1.31 24.20
CA GLN A 313 -14.80 0.18 24.60
C GLN A 313 -14.02 -0.95 25.27
N GLY A 314 -12.69 -0.85 25.42
CA GLY A 314 -11.85 -1.92 25.98
C GLY A 314 -11.85 -3.20 25.15
N ARG A 315 -12.36 -3.17 23.91
CA ARG A 315 -12.48 -4.34 23.04
C ARG A 315 -11.19 -4.52 22.26
N CYS A 316 -10.24 -5.21 22.89
CA CYS A 316 -9.08 -5.73 22.18
C CYS A 316 -9.59 -6.80 21.21
N HIS A 317 -9.53 -6.55 19.89
CA HIS A 317 -9.73 -7.61 18.93
C HIS A 317 -8.72 -8.72 19.22
N ARG A 318 -9.20 -9.86 19.75
CA ARG A 318 -8.54 -11.13 19.45
C ARG A 318 -8.56 -11.22 17.94
N ILE A 319 -7.40 -11.05 17.30
CA ILE A 319 -7.20 -11.54 15.94
C ILE A 319 -7.74 -12.98 15.99
N PRO A 320 -8.72 -13.35 15.14
CA PRO A 320 -9.19 -14.72 15.14
C PRO A 320 -7.97 -15.58 14.87
N SER A 321 -7.46 -16.26 15.90
CA SER A 321 -6.56 -17.37 15.67
C SER A 321 -7.37 -18.31 14.81
N THR A 322 -6.95 -18.53 13.58
CA THR A 322 -7.42 -19.64 12.77
C THR A 322 -6.94 -20.93 13.42
N ARG A 323 -7.50 -21.27 14.60
CA ARG A 323 -7.63 -22.65 15.00
C ARG A 323 -8.75 -23.20 14.13
N LEU A 324 -8.37 -24.02 13.16
CA LEU A 324 -9.25 -25.00 12.56
C LEU A 324 -9.71 -25.93 13.69
N SER A 325 -10.75 -25.54 14.42
CA SER A 325 -11.49 -26.44 15.30
C SER A 325 -12.97 -26.34 15.01
N ARG A 326 -13.53 -27.49 14.63
CA ARG A 326 -14.94 -27.77 14.37
C ARG A 326 -15.84 -27.31 15.53
N SER A 327 -17.07 -26.97 15.13
CA SER A 327 -18.32 -26.85 15.90
C SER A 327 -18.38 -25.86 17.06
N GLN A 328 -19.26 -24.85 16.95
CA GLN A 328 -20.48 -24.80 17.77
C GLN A 328 -21.41 -23.62 17.40
N THR A 329 -22.67 -23.85 17.69
CA THR A 329 -23.92 -23.15 17.36
C THR A 329 -24.29 -21.99 18.30
N HIS A 330 -25.03 -21.00 17.76
CA HIS A 330 -26.05 -20.12 18.38
C HIS A 330 -25.73 -19.24 19.62
N ARG A 331 -25.90 -17.90 19.52
CA ARG A 331 -27.09 -17.11 19.96
C ARG A 331 -26.85 -15.59 19.93
N SER A 332 -27.96 -14.87 19.74
CA SER A 332 -28.17 -13.43 19.54
C SER A 332 -28.19 -12.59 20.82
N GLY A 333 -27.90 -11.29 20.70
CA GLY A 333 -28.29 -10.26 21.68
C GLY A 333 -27.82 -8.86 21.28
N ALA A 334 -28.73 -8.02 20.79
CA ALA A 334 -28.47 -6.60 20.47
C ALA A 334 -28.90 -5.70 21.65
N ARG A 335 -28.09 -4.69 21.97
CA ARG A 335 -28.49 -3.52 22.77
C ARG A 335 -27.96 -2.25 22.10
N GLY A 336 -28.81 -1.22 22.07
CA GLY A 336 -28.60 0.05 21.37
C GLY A 336 -27.53 0.95 21.99
N CYS A 337 -27.05 1.90 21.19
CA CYS A 337 -26.12 2.95 21.59
C CYS A 337 -26.79 4.33 21.47
N ASP A 338 -26.51 5.15 22.48
CA ASP A 338 -26.94 6.53 22.69
C ASP A 338 -26.45 7.52 21.62
N ALA A 339 -27.33 8.45 21.25
CA ALA A 339 -27.13 9.44 20.18
C ALA A 339 -26.46 10.77 20.62
N ASN A 340 -25.97 10.89 21.87
CA ASN A 340 -25.55 12.19 22.41
C ASN A 340 -24.05 12.53 22.33
N LEU A 341 -23.20 11.68 21.73
CA LEU A 341 -21.75 11.94 21.63
C LEU A 341 -21.32 12.73 20.37
N HIS A 342 -22.24 12.99 19.43
CA HIS A 342 -21.92 13.57 18.12
C HIS A 342 -21.57 15.07 18.16
N HIS A 343 -22.05 15.85 19.14
CA HIS A 343 -21.89 17.30 19.14
C HIS A 343 -20.58 17.82 19.76
N GLN A 344 -19.94 17.08 20.66
CA GLN A 344 -18.70 17.56 21.32
C GLN A 344 -17.42 17.28 20.49
N VAL A 345 -17.46 16.31 19.57
CA VAL A 345 -16.27 15.86 18.82
C VAL A 345 -16.04 16.66 17.53
N ILE A 346 -17.09 17.26 16.95
CA ILE A 346 -16.98 18.13 15.76
C ILE A 346 -16.18 19.40 16.05
N GLY A 347 -16.22 19.91 17.30
CA GLY A 347 -15.48 21.12 17.71
C GLY A 347 -13.96 20.96 17.68
N LEU A 348 -13.43 19.78 18.02
CA LEU A 348 -11.98 19.51 18.04
C LEU A 348 -11.40 19.33 16.62
N GLY A 349 -12.17 18.76 15.68
CA GLY A 349 -11.75 18.58 14.29
C GLY A 349 -11.63 19.90 13.52
N LEU A 350 -12.54 20.84 13.77
CA LEU A 350 -12.54 22.17 13.13
C LEU A 350 -11.39 23.06 13.64
N GLY A 351 -11.05 22.97 14.92
CA GLY A 351 -9.93 23.74 15.50
C GLY A 351 -8.57 23.38 14.91
N CYS A 352 -8.31 22.09 14.66
CA CYS A 352 -7.07 21.65 14.01
C CYS A 352 -7.00 22.08 12.54
N LEU A 353 -8.12 22.04 11.80
CA LEU A 353 -8.17 22.46 10.40
C LEU A 353 -7.84 23.96 10.23
N PHE A 354 -8.37 24.82 11.11
CA PHE A 354 -8.07 26.26 11.09
C PHE A 354 -6.60 26.57 11.40
N PHE A 355 -5.98 25.84 12.33
CA PHE A 355 -4.55 25.99 12.63
C PHE A 355 -3.65 25.56 11.45
N PHE A 356 -4.10 24.61 10.62
CA PHE A 356 -3.36 24.17 9.43
C PHE A 356 -3.50 25.13 8.25
N ILE A 357 -4.69 25.65 8.01
CA ILE A 357 -4.93 26.62 6.94
C ILE A 357 -4.08 27.88 7.19
N SER A 358 -4.02 28.38 8.44
CA SER A 358 -3.20 29.56 8.77
C SER A 358 -1.70 29.34 8.56
N ARG A 359 -1.16 28.15 8.91
CA ARG A 359 0.25 27.78 8.66
C ARG A 359 0.57 27.61 7.17
N LEU A 360 -0.35 27.04 6.39
CA LEU A 360 -0.19 26.89 4.94
C LEU A 360 -0.17 28.26 4.23
N PHE A 361 -1.03 29.19 4.65
CA PHE A 361 -1.01 30.56 4.15
C PHE A 361 0.27 31.31 4.54
N CYS A 362 0.78 31.15 5.77
CA CYS A 362 2.08 31.72 6.16
C CYS A 362 3.24 31.17 5.32
N TRP A 363 3.24 29.86 5.05
CA TRP A 363 4.27 29.23 4.22
C TRP A 363 4.24 29.72 2.77
N LEU A 364 3.04 29.75 2.14
CA LEU A 364 2.86 30.28 0.79
C LEU A 364 3.24 31.77 0.65
N ARG A 365 3.18 32.53 1.75
CA ARG A 365 3.61 33.93 1.80
C ARG A 365 5.14 34.06 1.91
N SER A 366 5.78 33.15 2.65
CA SER A 366 7.25 33.12 2.80
C SER A 366 8.00 32.65 1.56
N SER A 367 7.37 31.88 0.67
CA SER A 367 8.00 31.34 -0.55
C SER A 367 7.99 32.28 -1.76
N ARG A 368 7.59 33.56 -1.61
CA ARG A 368 7.43 34.51 -2.74
C ARG A 368 8.56 35.53 -2.91
N HIS A 369 9.63 35.50 -2.13
CA HIS A 369 10.82 36.32 -2.41
C HIS A 369 12.11 35.59 -2.03
N PRO A 370 12.83 34.98 -2.99
CA PRO A 370 14.28 34.96 -2.91
C PRO A 370 14.78 36.34 -3.37
N SER A 371 15.30 37.14 -2.44
CA SER A 371 16.10 38.30 -2.80
C SER A 371 17.33 37.84 -3.59
N PRO A 372 17.72 38.53 -4.67
CA PRO A 372 18.97 38.21 -5.35
C PRO A 372 20.13 38.75 -4.50
N CYS A 373 21.01 37.84 -4.06
CA CYS A 373 22.39 38.13 -3.70
C CYS A 373 23.28 37.17 -4.48
#